data_AF-A0A967JAR5-F1
#
_entry.id   AF-A0A967JAR5-F1
#
_cell.length_a   1.000
_cell.length_b   1.000
_cell.length_c   1.000
_cell.angle_alpha   90.00
_cell.angle_beta   90.00
_cell.angle_gamma   90.00
#
_symmetry.space_group_name_H-M   'P 1'
#
loop_
_entity.id
_entity.type
_entity.pdbx_description
1 polymer ?
#
loop_
_entity_poly.entity_id
_entity_poly.type
_entity_poly.pdbx_seq_one_letter_code
_entity_poly.pdbx_strand_id
1 'polypeptide(L)'
;ERAGREAPDRQGFVLHRPVAAGYEIERDAGAWVIHGTAARRAVRFADLTNPQAADLAAQRLSRLGVDEALEALGAEAGDTVRIGDLEFEYVPPTRE
;
A
#
# COMPACT_ATOMS: atom_id res chain seq x y z
N GLU A 1 3.59 -35.24 16.11
CA GLU A 1 3.86 -33.85 16.52
C GLU A 1 4.13 -32.97 15.31
N ARG A 2 3.66 -31.72 15.41
CA ARG A 2 4.00 -30.52 14.62
C ARG A 2 3.03 -30.10 13.50
N ALA A 3 2.07 -29.30 13.99
CA ALA A 3 1.77 -27.94 13.53
C ALA A 3 1.04 -27.79 12.19
N GLY A 4 -0.25 -27.53 12.31
CA GLY A 4 -1.07 -26.96 11.25
C GLY A 4 -0.54 -25.60 10.80
N ARG A 5 -0.62 -25.38 9.50
CA ARG A 5 -0.86 -24.08 8.90
C ARG A 5 -1.82 -24.32 7.75
N GLU A 6 -3.08 -24.47 8.11
CA GLU A 6 -4.17 -24.29 7.16
C GLU A 6 -4.16 -22.79 6.85
N ALA A 7 -3.54 -22.42 5.73
CA ALA A 7 -3.57 -21.06 5.24
C ALA A 7 -5.02 -20.77 4.83
N PRO A 8 -5.72 -19.82 5.48
CA PRO A 8 -7.12 -19.58 5.18
C PRO A 8 -7.23 -19.07 3.74
N ASP A 9 -8.21 -19.66 3.05
CA ASP A 9 -8.96 -19.15 1.90
C ASP A 9 -8.36 -17.91 1.22
N ARG A 10 -7.48 -18.14 0.24
CA ARG A 10 -7.02 -17.08 -0.67
C ARG A 10 -8.17 -16.74 -1.60
N GLN A 11 -9.03 -15.83 -1.18
CA GLN A 11 -10.07 -15.25 -2.00
C GLN A 11 -9.40 -14.44 -3.11
N GLY A 12 -9.33 -15.00 -4.32
CA GLY A 12 -9.28 -14.19 -5.54
C GLY A 12 -10.55 -13.32 -5.61
N PHE A 13 -10.69 -12.25 -6.38
CA PHE A 13 -10.15 -11.78 -7.65
C PHE A 13 -10.46 -10.24 -7.65
N VAL A 14 -9.96 -9.31 -8.45
CA VAL A 14 -9.97 -9.15 -9.91
C VAL A 14 -9.05 -7.97 -10.22
N LEU A 15 -8.10 -8.17 -11.13
CA LEU A 15 -7.30 -7.12 -11.74
C LEU A 15 -8.11 -6.46 -12.88
N HIS A 16 -8.40 -5.16 -12.83
CA HIS A 16 -8.80 -4.41 -14.04
C HIS A 16 -7.93 -3.15 -14.30
N ARG A 17 -6.78 -3.43 -14.95
CA ARG A 17 -5.98 -2.69 -15.97
C ARG A 17 -6.64 -1.44 -16.65
N PRO A 18 -5.92 -0.44 -17.24
CA PRO A 18 -4.46 -0.14 -17.34
C PRO A 18 -4.05 1.34 -17.06
N VAL A 19 -2.90 1.56 -16.45
CA VAL A 19 -1.80 2.36 -17.05
C VAL A 19 -0.52 1.94 -16.32
N ALA A 20 0.64 2.03 -16.96
CA ALA A 20 1.91 1.49 -16.47
C ALA A 20 2.48 2.22 -15.22
N ALA A 21 1.67 2.38 -14.17
CA ALA A 21 2.15 2.68 -12.85
C ALA A 21 2.83 1.38 -12.39
N GLY A 22 4.15 1.36 -12.25
CA GLY A 22 4.92 0.14 -11.97
C GLY A 22 4.73 -0.43 -10.57
N TYR A 23 3.47 -0.56 -10.12
CA TYR A 23 3.02 -1.10 -8.84
C TYR A 23 1.69 -1.87 -8.96
N GLU A 24 1.42 -2.73 -8.00
CA GLU A 24 0.20 -3.54 -7.84
C GLU A 24 -0.22 -3.49 -6.36
N ILE A 25 -1.52 -3.46 -6.06
CA ILE A 25 -2.04 -3.39 -4.69
C ILE A 25 -2.85 -4.65 -4.41
N GLU A 26 -2.56 -5.31 -3.30
CA GLU A 26 -3.25 -6.50 -2.78
C GLU A 26 -3.75 -6.23 -1.36
N ARG A 27 -4.78 -6.95 -0.90
CA ARG A 27 -5.22 -6.92 0.49
C ARG A 27 -4.83 -8.23 1.18
N ASP A 28 -3.95 -8.17 2.17
CA ASP A 28 -3.44 -9.32 2.93
C ASP A 28 -3.58 -9.08 4.44
N ALA A 29 -4.14 -10.05 5.16
CA ALA A 29 -4.28 -10.03 6.62
C ALA A 29 -4.87 -8.73 7.23
N GLY A 30 -5.71 -8.02 6.48
CA GLY A 30 -6.30 -6.73 6.91
C GLY A 30 -5.44 -5.50 6.60
N ALA A 31 -4.36 -5.64 5.84
CA ALA A 31 -3.51 -4.55 5.36
C ALA A 31 -3.47 -4.50 3.82
N TRP A 32 -3.27 -3.31 3.27
CA TRP A 32 -3.04 -3.07 1.85
C TRP A 32 -1.56 -3.25 1.51
N VAL A 33 -1.20 -4.30 0.79
CA VAL A 33 0.17 -4.58 0.37
C VAL A 33 0.41 -4.03 -1.03
N ILE A 34 1.36 -3.11 -1.16
CA ILE A 34 1.74 -2.52 -2.43
C ILE A 34 3.03 -3.16 -2.92
N HIS A 35 2.92 -3.86 -4.04
CA HIS A 35 4.02 -4.46 -4.79
C HIS A 35 4.51 -3.50 -5.87
N GLY A 36 5.76 -3.67 -6.30
CA GLY A 36 6.32 -2.97 -7.45
C GLY A 36 7.45 -2.00 -7.14
N THR A 37 8.38 -1.91 -8.08
CA THR A 37 9.62 -1.16 -7.92
C THR A 37 9.37 0.35 -7.81
N ALA A 38 8.31 0.88 -8.41
CA ALA A 38 7.97 2.30 -8.33
C ALA A 38 7.58 2.69 -6.90
N ALA A 39 6.66 1.94 -6.28
CA ALA A 39 6.24 2.15 -4.89
C ALA A 39 7.42 1.97 -3.92
N ARG A 40 8.21 0.89 -4.09
CA ARG A 40 9.39 0.65 -3.25
C ARG A 40 10.42 1.77 -3.37
N ARG A 41 10.62 2.35 -4.55
CA ARG A 41 11.51 3.51 -4.76
C ARG A 41 10.99 4.79 -4.11
N ALA A 42 9.68 5.00 -4.10
CA ALA A 42 9.07 6.17 -3.47
C ALA A 42 9.40 6.22 -1.97
N VAL A 43 9.33 5.07 -1.30
CA VAL A 43 9.58 4.94 0.15
C VAL A 43 11.02 4.59 0.53
N ARG A 44 11.85 4.06 -0.38
CA ARG A 44 13.22 3.58 -0.10
C ARG A 44 14.11 4.58 0.64
N PHE A 45 13.92 5.88 0.37
CA PHE A 45 14.73 6.94 0.96
C PHE A 45 14.01 7.72 2.06
N ALA A 46 12.76 7.37 2.35
CA ALA A 46 12.00 8.02 3.40
C ALA A 46 12.27 7.28 4.71
N ASP A 47 12.89 7.97 5.64
CA ASP A 47 12.90 7.54 7.03
C ASP A 47 11.52 7.85 7.63
N LEU A 48 10.65 6.84 7.72
CA LEU A 48 9.27 7.04 8.18
C LEU A 48 9.16 7.44 9.66
N THR A 49 10.27 7.38 10.42
CA THR A 49 10.31 7.88 11.80
C THR A 49 10.47 9.40 11.86
N ASN A 50 10.92 10.02 10.76
CA ASN A 50 10.97 11.46 10.61
C ASN A 50 9.71 11.96 9.87
N PRO A 51 8.89 12.83 10.50
CA PRO A 51 7.65 13.32 9.90
C PRO A 51 7.85 13.99 8.54
N GLN A 52 8.96 14.70 8.31
CA GLN A 52 9.22 15.32 7.00
C GLN A 52 9.52 14.29 5.90
N ALA A 53 10.24 13.22 6.25
CA ALA A 53 10.56 12.18 5.28
C ALA A 53 9.34 11.29 5.00
N ALA A 54 8.51 11.03 6.01
CA ALA A 54 7.20 10.39 5.85
C ALA A 54 6.29 11.18 4.91
N ASP A 55 6.18 12.50 5.09
CA ASP A 55 5.41 13.38 4.21
C ASP A 55 5.91 13.33 2.76
N LEU A 56 7.23 13.33 2.56
CA LEU A 56 7.83 13.21 1.23
C LEU A 56 7.56 11.85 0.58
N ALA A 57 7.53 10.76 1.36
CA ALA A 57 7.11 9.44 0.88
C ALA A 57 5.64 9.45 0.46
N ALA A 58 4.75 9.99 1.30
CA ALA A 58 3.33 10.11 1.01
C ALA A 58 3.10 10.92 -0.28
N GLN A 59 3.76 12.07 -0.44
CA GLN A 59 3.69 12.86 -1.67
C GLN A 59 4.17 12.09 -2.91
N ARG A 60 5.22 11.27 -2.79
CA ARG A 60 5.72 10.46 -3.91
C ARG A 60 4.76 9.34 -4.28
N LEU A 61 4.16 8.68 -3.29
CA LEU A 61 3.13 7.67 -3.50
C LEU A 61 1.90 8.29 -4.16
N SER A 62 1.52 9.49 -3.72
CA SER A 62 0.40 10.20 -4.31
C SER A 62 0.66 10.61 -5.77
N ARG A 63 1.88 11.09 -6.08
CA ARG A 63 2.30 11.32 -7.48
C ARG A 63 2.32 10.08 -8.36
N LEU A 64 2.38 8.88 -7.76
CA LEU A 64 2.25 7.61 -8.48
C LEU A 64 0.78 7.20 -8.67
N GLY A 65 -0.19 7.91 -8.06
CA GLY A 65 -1.61 7.57 -8.06
C GLY A 65 -1.97 6.46 -7.07
N VAL A 66 -1.11 6.22 -6.07
CA VAL A 66 -1.35 5.18 -5.06
C VAL A 66 -2.55 5.54 -4.18
N ASP A 67 -2.74 6.83 -3.84
CA ASP A 67 -3.90 7.27 -3.08
C ASP A 67 -5.19 7.00 -3.86
N GLU A 68 -5.28 7.43 -5.12
CA GLU A 68 -6.42 7.19 -6.00
C GLU A 68 -6.72 5.69 -6.15
N ALA A 69 -5.67 4.87 -6.28
CA ALA A 69 -5.80 3.41 -6.36
C ALA A 69 -6.33 2.81 -5.06
N LEU A 70 -5.85 3.25 -3.90
CA LEU A 70 -6.34 2.82 -2.59
C LEU A 70 -7.79 3.26 -2.35
N GLU A 71 -8.13 4.52 -2.67
CA GLU A 71 -9.51 5.04 -2.61
C GLU A 71 -10.44 4.22 -3.51
N ALA A 72 -10.02 3.91 -4.74
CA ALA A 72 -10.81 3.09 -5.68
C ALA A 72 -11.02 1.65 -5.20
N LEU A 73 -10.09 1.13 -4.40
CA LEU A 73 -10.18 -0.18 -3.76
C LEU A 73 -10.98 -0.14 -2.44
N GLY A 74 -11.34 1.04 -1.95
CA GLY A 74 -12.11 1.24 -0.72
C GLY A 74 -11.26 1.26 0.55
N ALA A 75 -10.01 1.71 0.46
CA ALA A 75 -9.18 1.96 1.64
C ALA A 75 -9.74 3.14 2.45
N GLU A 76 -9.80 2.97 3.76
CA GLU A 76 -10.32 3.97 4.69
C GLU A 76 -9.20 4.58 5.56
N ALA A 77 -9.44 5.76 6.13
CA ALA A 77 -8.51 6.35 7.08
C ALA A 77 -8.26 5.39 8.25
N GLY A 78 -7.00 5.10 8.55
CA GLY A 78 -6.63 4.12 9.58
C GLY A 78 -6.31 2.73 9.04
N ASP A 79 -6.54 2.46 7.75
CA ASP A 79 -6.11 1.19 7.14
C ASP A 79 -4.59 1.06 7.18
N THR A 80 -4.10 -0.15 7.39
CA THR A 80 -2.66 -0.43 7.37
C THR A 80 -2.20 -0.62 5.93
N VAL A 81 -1.16 0.10 5.49
CA VAL A 81 -0.53 -0.03 4.18
C VAL A 81 0.91 -0.51 4.33
N ARG A 82 1.27 -1.55 3.57
CA ARG A 82 2.58 -2.18 3.59
C ARG A 82 3.26 -2.09 2.24
N ILE A 83 4.50 -1.60 2.21
CA ILE A 83 5.32 -1.49 1.00
C ILE A 83 6.67 -2.15 1.25
N GLY A 84 6.84 -3.38 0.74
CA GLY A 84 8.00 -4.20 1.05
C GLY A 84 8.07 -4.49 2.56
N ASP A 85 9.08 -3.94 3.23
CA ASP A 85 9.36 -4.16 4.65
C ASP A 85 8.86 -3.00 5.54
N LEU A 86 8.27 -1.97 4.91
CA LEU A 86 7.72 -0.80 5.61
C LEU A 86 6.21 -0.94 5.74
N GLU A 87 5.68 -0.50 6.88
CA GLU A 87 4.26 -0.48 7.19
C GLU A 87 3.90 0.88 7.79
N PHE A 88 2.78 1.46 7.35
CA PHE A 88 2.29 2.75 7.82
C PHE A 88 0.76 2.80 7.73
N GLU A 89 0.17 3.79 8.39
CA GLU A 89 -1.28 4.02 8.36
C GLU A 89 -1.67 4.88 7.15
N TYR A 90 -2.73 4.46 6.43
CA TYR A 90 -3.31 5.25 5.35
C TYR A 90 -4.05 6.44 5.91
N VAL A 91 -3.60 7.63 5.50
CA VAL A 91 -4.29 8.89 5.77
C VAL A 91 -4.77 9.42 4.43
N PRO A 92 -6.09 9.40 4.15
CA PRO A 92 -6.61 9.98 2.93
C PRO A 92 -6.33 11.49 2.90
N PRO A 93 -6.00 12.06 1.73
CA PRO A 93 -5.89 13.50 1.62
C PRO A 93 -7.24 14.13 1.97
N THR A 94 -7.27 15.04 2.94
CA THR A 94 -8.48 15.80 3.26
C THR A 94 -8.92 16.56 2.01
N ARG A 95 -9.98 16.09 1.34
CA ARG A 95 -10.69 16.86 0.32
C ARG A 95 -11.59 17.85 1.06
N GLU A 96 -11.17 19.12 1.14
CA GLU A 96 -12.04 20.24 1.52
C GLU A 96 -13.03 20.60 0.41
#